data_AF-A0A6P0R8F5-F1
#
_entry.id   AF-A0A6P0R8F5-F1
#
_cell.length_a   1.000
_cell.length_b   1.000
_cell.length_c   1.000
_cell.angle_alpha   90.00
_cell.angle_beta   90.00
_cell.angle_gamma   90.00
#
_symmetry.space_group_name_H-M   'P 1'
#
loop_
_entity.id
_entity.type
_entity.pdbx_description
1 polymer ?
#
loop_
_entity_poly.entity_id
_entity_poly.type
_entity_poly.pdbx_seq_one_letter_code
_entity_poly.pdbx_strand_id
1 'polypeptide(L)'
;MLTLLQISNSSGINLPSWIKEGLALLVIGIVLGFFIYMVLLSALKSFFRRSSNEIGILTVNILQTPLLILFVITAIKVLIYSLGFLENVPFIERLLTAGIVAVITYLIDRLFTQVIAYSLSKYAEKTEADWDDVLIPLIKNTLPILIYLVGSFLFLQSLGIDLSGLWVAFGGMTFVLGFALRDILSNFFSGLVLLVDTPFQFGDVVALQDGTIAVIKSIGIRLTTLYLIDSHCDLLVPNAALESQKLVNFSRPNSSYYYTIIVPIRSDSDPNQAIKIIEEVILSHPDTLGELDKKLVAIENFYRITDQLLDSEDNLLSKKDAGRQRLIAEEKVKVKLQEIKKAIDELVNKIKFMEMEGLDSAEVRAIQGYYLDVVRMVGLETVSEKQKGQRSLYLQESQNMDEDALISLLRNWYRNWQDDPDLIDADDQVLESEWERKIYFLIKRMNKLLQQIVNANQGWSETKLDDYIEELWKWIEDRFQTYSLWQSPKIWMQDMSMGGGLGTIDMAVKFFVDNVKLEQCQRGNRIRSEVHGEIVRRLRQAYFYR
;
A
#
# COMPACT_ATOMS: atom_id res chain seq x y z
N MET A 1 -41.11 31.25 33.83
CA MET A 1 -40.54 32.25 34.75
C MET A 1 -41.58 33.27 35.19
N LEU A 2 -42.24 33.99 34.27
CA LEU A 2 -43.24 35.02 34.62
C LEU A 2 -44.50 34.47 35.32
N THR A 3 -44.99 33.30 34.91
CA THR A 3 -46.20 32.69 35.50
C THR A 3 -45.96 32.06 36.88
N LEU A 4 -44.79 31.43 37.13
CA LEU A 4 -44.45 30.86 38.43
C LEU A 4 -44.13 31.92 39.49
N LEU A 5 -43.53 33.05 39.08
CA LEU A 5 -43.33 34.21 39.95
C LEU A 5 -44.65 34.93 40.28
N GLN A 6 -45.62 34.95 39.35
CA GLN A 6 -46.96 35.49 39.61
C GLN A 6 -47.78 34.62 40.57
N ILE A 7 -47.65 33.28 40.50
CA ILE A 7 -48.35 32.36 41.41
C ILE A 7 -47.79 32.42 42.84
N SER A 8 -46.48 32.65 43.01
CA SER A 8 -45.88 32.89 44.34
C SER A 8 -46.36 34.20 44.96
N ASN A 9 -46.60 35.24 44.16
CA ASN A 9 -47.10 36.52 44.65
C ASN A 9 -48.61 36.51 44.95
N SER A 10 -49.41 35.64 44.32
CA SER A 10 -50.86 35.56 44.58
C SER A 10 -51.25 34.63 45.73
N SER A 11 -50.32 33.82 46.26
CA SER A 11 -50.59 32.80 47.28
C SER A 11 -50.03 33.11 48.68
N GLY A 12 -49.34 34.24 48.87
CA GLY A 12 -48.85 34.68 50.18
C GLY A 12 -47.70 33.85 50.78
N ILE A 13 -47.13 32.90 50.03
CA ILE A 13 -46.02 32.05 50.48
C ILE A 13 -44.69 32.68 50.02
N ASN A 14 -44.00 33.38 50.93
CA ASN A 14 -42.66 33.89 50.70
C ASN A 14 -41.63 32.74 50.75
N LEU A 15 -41.35 32.15 49.59
CA LEU A 15 -40.24 31.20 49.45
C LEU A 15 -38.89 31.88 49.79
N PRO A 16 -38.03 31.26 50.61
CA PRO A 16 -36.67 31.72 50.87
C PRO A 16 -35.88 32.02 49.59
N SER A 17 -34.99 33.02 49.64
CA SER A 17 -34.18 33.47 48.49
C SER A 17 -33.36 32.35 47.85
N TRP A 18 -32.77 31.46 48.65
CA TRP A 18 -32.00 30.30 48.17
C TRP A 18 -32.84 29.31 47.36
N ILE A 19 -34.14 29.17 47.65
CA ILE A 19 -35.04 28.30 46.85
C ILE A 19 -35.35 28.93 45.50
N LYS A 20 -35.53 30.26 45.45
CA LYS A 20 -35.79 30.99 44.20
C LYS A 20 -34.58 30.94 43.26
N GLU A 21 -33.38 31.10 43.80
CA GLU A 21 -32.11 30.99 43.05
C GLU A 21 -31.86 29.55 42.55
N GLY A 22 -32.09 28.54 43.40
CA GLY A 22 -32.00 27.13 43.01
C GLY A 22 -32.98 26.74 41.90
N LEU A 23 -34.24 27.18 42.00
CA LEU A 23 -35.24 26.96 40.95
C LEU A 23 -34.89 27.67 39.63
N ALA A 24 -34.26 28.84 39.68
CA ALA A 24 -33.83 29.57 38.48
C ALA A 24 -32.67 28.84 37.76
N LEU A 25 -31.64 28.42 38.50
CA LEU A 25 -30.51 27.65 37.95
C LEU A 25 -30.95 26.31 37.36
N LEU A 26 -31.92 25.65 37.99
CA LEU A 26 -32.54 24.42 37.52
C LEU A 26 -33.25 24.62 36.19
N VAL A 27 -34.10 25.65 36.06
CA VAL A 27 -34.81 25.93 34.80
C VAL A 27 -33.82 26.23 33.68
N ILE A 28 -32.75 26.98 33.99
CA ILE A 28 -31.66 27.26 33.05
C ILE A 28 -30.96 25.95 32.66
N GLY A 29 -30.64 25.07 33.61
CA GLY A 29 -30.00 23.78 33.35
C GLY A 29 -30.85 22.82 32.51
N ILE A 30 -32.15 22.74 32.76
CA ILE A 30 -33.08 21.92 31.96
C ILE A 30 -33.20 22.49 30.54
N VAL A 31 -33.36 23.81 30.39
CA VAL A 31 -33.47 24.45 29.07
C VAL A 31 -32.17 24.28 28.29
N LEU A 32 -31.03 24.49 28.93
CA LEU A 32 -29.71 24.40 28.32
C LEU A 32 -29.37 22.95 27.96
N GLY A 33 -29.69 21.99 28.83
CA GLY A 33 -29.49 20.58 28.54
C GLY A 33 -30.48 20.01 27.50
N PHE A 34 -31.73 20.48 27.46
CA PHE A 34 -32.68 20.15 26.39
C PHE A 34 -32.23 20.75 25.05
N PHE A 35 -31.68 21.97 25.08
CA PHE A 35 -31.05 22.59 23.91
C PHE A 35 -29.84 21.78 23.43
N ILE A 36 -28.94 21.36 24.33
CA ILE A 36 -27.81 20.47 23.99
C ILE A 36 -28.32 19.15 23.39
N TYR A 37 -29.33 18.52 23.99
CA TYR A 37 -29.95 17.30 23.46
C TYR A 37 -30.50 17.50 22.03
N MET A 38 -31.23 18.59 21.78
CA MET A 38 -31.75 18.94 20.46
C MET A 38 -30.65 19.20 19.43
N VAL A 39 -29.60 19.93 19.82
CA VAL A 39 -28.46 20.24 18.96
C VAL A 39 -27.67 18.96 18.64
N LEU A 40 -27.40 18.12 19.64
CA LEU A 40 -26.64 16.88 19.47
C LEU A 40 -27.40 15.90 18.57
N LEU A 41 -28.71 15.73 18.76
CA LEU A 41 -29.54 14.92 17.87
C LEU A 41 -29.67 15.50 16.47
N SER A 42 -29.77 16.82 16.33
CA SER A 42 -29.84 17.47 15.01
C SER A 42 -28.51 17.35 14.27
N ALA A 43 -27.38 17.47 14.96
CA ALA A 43 -26.05 17.26 14.42
C ALA A 43 -25.85 15.80 13.98
N LEU A 44 -26.24 14.83 14.83
CA LEU A 44 -26.23 13.40 14.49
C LEU A 44 -27.13 13.10 13.29
N LYS A 45 -28.39 13.59 13.30
CA LYS A 45 -29.32 13.43 12.17
C LYS A 45 -28.75 14.05 10.90
N SER A 46 -28.15 15.23 10.96
CA SER A 46 -27.55 15.90 9.80
C SER A 46 -26.36 15.12 9.24
N PHE A 47 -25.46 14.66 10.12
CA PHE A 47 -24.30 13.84 9.76
C PHE A 47 -24.72 12.54 9.08
N PHE A 48 -25.68 11.83 9.68
CA PHE A 48 -26.16 10.55 9.14
C PHE A 48 -27.15 10.69 7.98
N ARG A 49 -27.83 11.84 7.78
CA ARG A 49 -28.69 12.07 6.59
C ARG A 49 -27.88 12.25 5.31
N ARG A 50 -26.60 12.62 5.43
CA ARG A 50 -25.66 12.72 4.30
C ARG A 50 -25.13 11.35 3.86
N SER A 51 -25.18 10.36 4.75
CA SER A 51 -24.84 8.97 4.47
C SER A 51 -26.14 8.20 4.20
N SER A 52 -26.44 7.89 2.96
CA SER A 52 -27.61 7.09 2.54
C SER A 52 -27.59 5.62 3.01
N ASN A 53 -26.82 5.31 4.07
CA ASN A 53 -26.63 3.99 4.61
C ASN A 53 -27.71 3.68 5.66
N GLU A 54 -28.45 2.59 5.48
CA GLU A 54 -29.48 2.09 6.42
C GLU A 54 -28.99 2.04 7.88
N ILE A 55 -27.70 1.73 8.08
CA ILE A 55 -27.02 1.65 9.38
C ILE A 55 -27.00 3.01 10.10
N GLY A 56 -26.85 4.12 9.36
CA GLY A 56 -26.84 5.46 9.92
C GLY A 56 -28.19 5.87 10.51
N ILE A 57 -29.28 5.50 9.83
CA ILE A 57 -30.65 5.75 10.28
C ILE A 57 -30.96 4.90 11.52
N LEU A 58 -30.57 3.63 11.52
CA LEU A 58 -30.69 2.72 12.67
C LEU A 58 -29.97 3.29 13.90
N THR A 59 -28.72 3.73 13.74
CA THR A 59 -27.89 4.29 14.82
C THR A 59 -28.56 5.49 15.50
N VAL A 60 -29.10 6.42 14.70
CA VAL A 60 -29.76 7.63 15.22
C VAL A 60 -31.05 7.31 15.98
N ASN A 61 -31.81 6.30 15.56
CA ASN A 61 -33.03 5.89 16.26
C ASN A 61 -32.73 5.18 17.57
N ILE A 62 -31.65 4.38 17.61
CA ILE A 62 -31.19 3.69 18.81
C ILE A 62 -30.71 4.69 19.87
N LEU A 63 -30.03 5.76 19.47
CA LEU A 63 -29.47 6.76 20.39
C LEU A 63 -30.54 7.62 21.09
N GLN A 64 -31.65 7.93 20.40
CA GLN A 64 -32.64 8.92 20.85
C GLN A 64 -33.25 8.59 22.22
N THR A 65 -33.70 7.35 22.40
CA THR A 65 -34.42 6.92 23.62
C THR A 65 -33.52 6.88 24.88
N PRO A 66 -32.35 6.22 24.89
CA PRO A 66 -31.46 6.22 26.05
C PRO A 66 -30.85 7.58 26.35
N LEU A 67 -30.53 8.41 25.33
CA LEU A 67 -30.03 9.77 25.58
C LEU A 67 -31.07 10.65 26.27
N LEU A 68 -32.35 10.52 25.92
CA LEU A 68 -33.43 11.21 26.61
C LEU A 68 -33.52 10.75 28.07
N ILE A 69 -33.48 9.44 28.32
CA ILE A 69 -33.53 8.90 29.67
C ILE A 69 -32.33 9.37 30.50
N LEU A 70 -31.11 9.35 29.94
CA LEU A 70 -29.92 9.88 30.59
C LEU A 70 -30.06 11.35 30.92
N PHE A 71 -30.54 12.16 29.98
CA PHE A 71 -30.82 13.57 30.19
C PHE A 71 -31.82 13.81 31.32
N VAL A 72 -32.93 13.06 31.35
CA VAL A 72 -33.94 13.17 32.41
C VAL A 72 -33.35 12.78 33.77
N ILE A 73 -32.64 11.65 33.87
CA ILE A 73 -32.05 11.19 35.15
C ILE A 73 -30.98 12.18 35.65
N THR A 74 -30.12 12.69 34.76
CA THR A 74 -29.13 13.71 35.13
C THR A 74 -29.77 15.03 35.52
N ALA A 75 -30.81 15.49 34.82
CA ALA A 75 -31.55 16.68 35.19
C ALA A 75 -32.20 16.54 36.58
N ILE A 76 -32.77 15.37 36.88
CA ILE A 76 -33.31 15.05 38.21
C ILE A 76 -32.19 15.05 39.26
N LYS A 77 -31.04 14.45 38.98
CA LYS A 77 -29.89 14.43 39.89
C LYS A 77 -29.38 15.85 40.22
N VAL A 78 -29.22 16.70 39.21
CA VAL A 78 -28.79 18.10 39.36
C VAL A 78 -29.84 18.89 40.17
N LEU A 79 -31.12 18.66 39.91
CA LEU A 79 -32.22 19.30 40.63
C LEU A 79 -32.21 18.97 42.12
N ILE A 80 -32.02 17.69 42.48
CA ILE A 80 -31.97 17.26 43.88
C ILE A 80 -30.70 17.79 44.57
N TYR A 81 -29.57 17.86 43.85
CA TYR A 81 -28.34 18.49 44.35
C TYR A 81 -28.53 19.99 44.63
N SER A 82 -29.11 20.73 43.68
CA SER A 82 -29.33 22.18 43.80
C SER A 82 -30.28 22.57 44.93
N LEU A 83 -31.18 21.67 45.33
CA LEU A 83 -32.12 21.89 46.44
C LEU A 83 -31.51 21.57 47.81
N GLY A 84 -30.24 21.14 47.88
CA GLY A 84 -29.57 20.74 49.13
C GLY A 84 -30.13 19.46 49.75
N PHE A 85 -30.93 18.69 48.99
CA PHE A 85 -31.65 17.52 49.50
C PHE A 85 -30.75 16.27 49.61
N LEU A 86 -29.63 16.25 48.89
CA LEU A 86 -28.73 15.08 48.81
C LEU A 86 -27.92 14.84 50.10
N GLU A 87 -27.64 15.87 50.89
CA GLU A 87 -26.97 15.69 52.20
C GLU A 87 -27.84 14.88 53.17
N ASN A 88 -29.17 14.90 52.99
CA ASN A 88 -30.12 14.22 53.87
C ASN A 88 -30.51 12.81 53.40
N VAL A 89 -30.28 12.44 52.12
CA VAL A 89 -30.71 11.14 51.56
C VAL A 89 -29.70 10.55 50.55
N PRO A 90 -28.54 10.03 50.99
CA PRO A 90 -27.48 9.52 50.11
C PRO A 90 -27.92 8.31 49.26
N PHE A 91 -28.98 7.59 49.67
CA PHE A 91 -29.55 6.48 48.91
C PHE A 91 -30.10 6.91 47.54
N ILE A 92 -30.74 8.09 47.46
CA ILE A 92 -31.33 8.59 46.21
C ILE A 92 -30.23 8.92 45.19
N GLU A 93 -29.10 9.48 45.64
CA GLU A 93 -27.98 9.79 44.77
C GLU A 93 -27.38 8.53 44.13
N ARG A 94 -27.18 7.49 44.96
CA ARG A 94 -26.67 6.20 44.53
C ARG A 94 -27.62 5.53 43.54
N LEU A 95 -28.92 5.57 43.81
CA LEU A 95 -29.94 5.03 42.90
C LEU A 95 -29.96 5.73 41.54
N LEU A 96 -29.85 7.06 41.51
CA LEU A 96 -29.79 7.83 40.26
C LEU A 96 -28.51 7.54 39.48
N THR A 97 -27.39 7.41 40.18
CA THR A 97 -26.10 7.03 39.56
C THR A 97 -26.15 5.62 38.98
N ALA A 98 -26.77 4.68 39.69
CA ALA A 98 -27.05 3.33 39.21
C ALA A 98 -27.96 3.33 37.99
N GLY A 99 -29.00 4.16 37.97
CA GLY A 99 -29.87 4.35 36.81
C GLY A 99 -29.11 4.84 35.58
N ILE A 100 -28.17 5.79 35.74
CA ILE A 100 -27.29 6.26 34.66
C ILE A 100 -26.44 5.11 34.11
N VAL A 101 -25.78 4.35 34.99
CA VAL A 101 -24.93 3.21 34.59
C VAL A 101 -25.73 2.14 33.85
N ALA A 102 -26.95 1.83 34.30
CA ALA A 102 -27.83 0.87 33.64
C ALA A 102 -28.22 1.33 32.22
N VAL A 103 -28.57 2.61 32.06
CA VAL A 103 -28.94 3.17 30.75
C VAL A 103 -27.74 3.25 29.81
N ILE A 104 -26.55 3.58 30.32
CA ILE A 104 -25.29 3.54 29.54
C ILE A 104 -24.99 2.10 29.11
N THR A 105 -25.11 1.12 30.02
CA THR A 105 -24.87 -0.30 29.70
C THR A 105 -25.82 -0.76 28.60
N TYR A 106 -27.12 -0.46 28.72
CA TYR A 106 -28.11 -0.76 27.70
C TYR A 106 -27.81 -0.08 26.36
N LEU A 107 -27.38 1.19 26.39
CA LEU A 107 -27.00 1.93 25.19
C LEU A 107 -25.79 1.27 24.49
N ILE A 108 -24.76 0.90 25.24
CA ILE A 108 -23.56 0.23 24.71
C ILE A 108 -23.93 -1.11 24.07
N ASP A 109 -24.72 -1.94 24.76
CA ASP A 109 -25.21 -3.23 24.23
C ASP A 109 -26.02 -3.03 22.94
N ARG A 110 -26.95 -2.07 22.92
CA ARG A 110 -27.81 -1.83 21.76
C ARG A 110 -27.04 -1.27 20.57
N LEU A 111 -26.07 -0.39 20.80
CA LEU A 111 -25.16 0.06 19.75
C LEU A 111 -24.32 -1.10 19.22
N PHE A 112 -23.82 -1.95 20.10
CA PHE A 112 -23.02 -3.09 19.69
C PHE A 112 -23.82 -4.08 18.84
N THR A 113 -24.97 -4.53 19.34
CA THR A 113 -25.78 -5.58 18.71
C THR A 113 -26.50 -5.11 17.45
N GLN A 114 -27.01 -3.87 17.42
CA GLN A 114 -27.85 -3.39 16.32
C GLN A 114 -27.09 -2.54 15.29
N VAL A 115 -25.90 -2.03 15.62
CA VAL A 115 -25.08 -1.24 14.70
C VAL A 115 -23.83 -2.02 14.31
N ILE A 116 -22.98 -2.38 15.27
CA ILE A 116 -21.68 -2.99 14.98
C ILE A 116 -21.85 -4.41 14.44
N ALA A 117 -22.56 -5.28 15.17
CA ALA A 117 -22.75 -6.67 14.74
C ALA A 117 -23.57 -6.78 13.44
N TYR A 118 -24.58 -5.93 13.26
CA TYR A 118 -25.36 -5.85 12.01
C TYR A 118 -24.54 -5.31 10.83
N SER A 119 -23.68 -4.31 11.07
CA SER A 119 -22.77 -3.81 10.04
C SER A 119 -21.75 -4.88 9.65
N LEU A 120 -21.26 -5.64 10.63
CA LEU A 120 -20.31 -6.71 10.40
C LEU A 120 -20.95 -7.80 9.54
N SER A 121 -22.18 -8.24 9.85
CA SER A 121 -22.89 -9.26 9.06
C SER A 121 -23.19 -8.81 7.63
N LYS A 122 -23.55 -7.54 7.43
CA LYS A 122 -23.80 -7.01 6.08
C LYS A 122 -22.52 -6.84 5.24
N TYR A 123 -21.37 -6.68 5.89
CA TYR A 123 -20.08 -6.59 5.20
C TYR A 123 -19.57 -7.99 4.82
N ALA A 124 -19.66 -8.90 5.77
CA ALA A 124 -19.47 -10.34 5.65
C ALA A 124 -20.19 -10.95 4.44
N GLU A 125 -21.51 -10.76 4.32
CA GLU A 125 -22.33 -11.26 3.20
C GLU A 125 -21.87 -10.78 1.80
N LYS A 126 -21.06 -9.72 1.72
CA LYS A 126 -20.52 -9.19 0.45
C LYS A 126 -19.13 -9.71 0.12
N THR A 127 -18.55 -10.49 1.00
CA THR A 127 -17.22 -11.08 0.87
C THR A 127 -17.34 -12.60 0.88
N GLU A 128 -16.49 -13.32 0.15
CA GLU A 128 -16.37 -14.78 0.25
C GLU A 128 -15.64 -15.18 1.55
N ALA A 129 -16.05 -14.60 2.68
CA ALA A 129 -15.40 -14.80 3.97
C ALA A 129 -16.05 -15.98 4.71
N ASP A 130 -15.38 -17.13 4.73
CA ASP A 130 -15.81 -18.34 5.47
C ASP A 130 -15.92 -18.16 7.00
N TRP A 131 -15.62 -16.97 7.53
CA TRP A 131 -15.65 -16.67 8.96
C TRP A 131 -17.02 -16.22 9.46
N ASP A 132 -17.98 -16.00 8.56
CA ASP A 132 -19.29 -15.44 8.85
C ASP A 132 -20.13 -16.36 9.73
N ASP A 133 -20.05 -17.66 9.48
CA ASP A 133 -20.84 -18.68 10.18
C ASP A 133 -20.38 -18.93 11.62
N VAL A 134 -19.15 -18.51 11.97
CA VAL A 134 -18.55 -18.79 13.27
C VAL A 134 -18.26 -17.51 14.07
N LEU A 135 -17.63 -16.49 13.47
CA LEU A 135 -17.24 -15.29 14.21
C LEU A 135 -18.43 -14.39 14.54
N ILE A 136 -19.38 -14.22 13.61
CA ILE A 136 -20.52 -13.32 13.82
C ILE A 136 -21.43 -13.82 14.95
N PRO A 137 -21.85 -15.11 14.98
CA PRO A 137 -22.64 -15.62 16.09
C PRO A 137 -21.89 -15.56 17.41
N LEU A 138 -20.58 -15.83 17.40
CA LEU A 138 -19.76 -15.78 18.60
C LEU A 138 -19.74 -14.35 19.17
N ILE A 139 -19.41 -13.35 18.36
CA ILE A 139 -19.39 -11.93 18.77
C ILE A 139 -20.79 -11.47 19.25
N LYS A 140 -21.85 -11.81 18.51
CA LYS A 140 -23.23 -11.39 18.81
C LYS A 140 -23.76 -12.00 20.10
N ASN A 141 -23.31 -13.20 20.47
CA ASN A 141 -23.81 -13.90 21.65
C ASN A 141 -22.89 -13.74 22.88
N THR A 142 -21.56 -13.69 22.72
CA THR A 142 -20.63 -13.59 23.86
C THR A 142 -20.39 -12.16 24.32
N LEU A 143 -20.31 -11.18 23.42
CA LEU A 143 -19.96 -9.81 23.82
C LEU A 143 -21.06 -9.12 24.64
N PRO A 144 -22.36 -9.27 24.34
CA PRO A 144 -23.42 -8.74 25.21
C PRO A 144 -23.32 -9.27 26.64
N ILE A 145 -22.99 -10.56 26.81
CA ILE A 145 -22.81 -11.16 28.14
C ILE A 145 -21.70 -10.42 28.91
N LEU A 146 -20.58 -10.13 28.25
CA LEU A 146 -19.48 -9.34 28.85
C LEU A 146 -19.89 -7.91 29.18
N ILE A 147 -20.64 -7.24 28.27
CA ILE A 147 -21.15 -5.88 28.49
C ILE A 147 -22.07 -5.84 29.71
N TYR A 148 -23.02 -6.77 29.83
CA TYR A 148 -23.93 -6.84 30.97
C TYR A 148 -23.22 -7.26 32.27
N LEU A 149 -22.18 -8.10 32.20
CA LEU A 149 -21.38 -8.47 33.36
C LEU A 149 -20.64 -7.24 33.92
N VAL A 150 -19.93 -6.51 33.07
CA VAL A 150 -19.24 -5.27 33.46
C VAL A 150 -20.23 -4.19 33.90
N GLY A 151 -21.33 -4.02 33.17
CA GLY A 151 -22.37 -3.05 33.51
C GLY A 151 -23.06 -3.36 34.84
N SER A 152 -23.34 -4.63 35.14
CA SER A 152 -23.90 -5.07 36.43
C SER A 152 -22.93 -4.80 37.57
N PHE A 153 -21.64 -5.00 37.33
CA PHE A 153 -20.60 -4.69 38.29
C PHE A 153 -20.56 -3.19 38.63
N LEU A 154 -20.50 -2.33 37.60
CA LEU A 154 -20.54 -0.88 37.78
C LEU A 154 -21.84 -0.41 38.44
N PHE A 155 -22.96 -1.05 38.11
CA PHE A 155 -24.26 -0.79 38.72
C PHE A 155 -24.25 -1.08 40.23
N LEU A 156 -23.78 -2.27 40.63
CA LEU A 156 -23.68 -2.63 42.05
C LEU A 156 -22.70 -1.72 42.81
N GLN A 157 -21.57 -1.35 42.19
CA GLN A 157 -20.63 -0.38 42.77
C GLN A 157 -21.28 0.98 43.00
N SER A 158 -22.11 1.45 42.06
CA SER A 158 -22.82 2.73 42.18
C SER A 158 -23.89 2.74 43.28
N LEU A 159 -24.38 1.57 43.69
CA LEU A 159 -25.24 1.41 44.88
C LEU A 159 -24.45 1.48 46.20
N GLY A 160 -23.12 1.57 46.14
CA GLY A 160 -22.23 1.65 47.28
C GLY A 160 -21.84 0.28 47.86
N ILE A 161 -21.98 -0.79 47.07
CA ILE A 161 -21.46 -2.11 47.42
C ILE A 161 -19.95 -2.09 47.17
N ASP A 162 -19.15 -2.48 48.16
CA ASP A 162 -17.71 -2.59 47.99
C ASP A 162 -17.36 -3.85 47.20
N LEU A 163 -16.90 -3.64 45.97
CA LEU A 163 -16.46 -4.70 45.06
C LEU A 163 -14.94 -4.66 44.84
N SER A 164 -14.19 -3.97 45.69
CA SER A 164 -12.73 -3.85 45.61
C SER A 164 -12.04 -5.22 45.54
N GLY A 165 -12.52 -6.19 46.32
CA GLY A 165 -12.00 -7.57 46.28
C GLY A 165 -12.21 -8.27 44.93
N LEU A 166 -13.35 -8.01 44.27
CA LEU A 166 -13.62 -8.53 42.94
C LEU A 166 -12.78 -7.83 41.86
N TRP A 167 -12.50 -6.53 41.98
CA TRP A 167 -11.58 -5.82 41.08
C TRP A 167 -10.20 -6.47 41.04
N VAL A 168 -9.67 -6.90 42.19
CA VAL A 168 -8.41 -7.63 42.26
C VAL A 168 -8.49 -8.96 41.50
N ALA A 169 -9.58 -9.71 41.68
CA ALA A 169 -9.80 -10.97 40.96
C ALA A 169 -9.94 -10.75 39.44
N PHE A 170 -10.71 -9.75 39.01
CA PHE A 170 -10.85 -9.37 37.59
C PHE A 170 -9.52 -8.90 36.99
N GLY A 171 -8.72 -8.15 37.74
CA GLY A 171 -7.37 -7.76 37.34
C GLY A 171 -6.51 -8.99 37.04
N GLY A 172 -6.43 -9.93 37.99
CA GLY A 172 -5.71 -11.20 37.80
C GLY A 172 -6.20 -12.02 36.61
N MET A 173 -7.53 -12.16 36.46
CA MET A 173 -8.14 -12.87 35.33
C MET A 173 -7.81 -12.21 33.99
N THR A 174 -7.82 -10.87 33.95
CA THR A 174 -7.46 -10.10 32.75
C THR A 174 -5.99 -10.30 32.38
N PHE A 175 -5.08 -10.35 33.35
CA PHE A 175 -3.67 -10.68 33.08
C PHE A 175 -3.52 -12.08 32.47
N VAL A 176 -4.14 -13.10 33.06
CA VAL A 176 -4.07 -14.48 32.55
C VAL A 176 -4.64 -14.58 31.13
N LEU A 177 -5.79 -13.95 30.88
CA LEU A 177 -6.40 -13.90 29.56
C LEU A 177 -5.53 -13.15 28.55
N GLY A 178 -4.93 -12.03 28.95
CA GLY A 178 -3.98 -11.27 28.14
C GLY A 178 -2.76 -12.09 27.73
N PHE A 179 -2.21 -12.88 28.66
CA PHE A 179 -1.14 -13.83 28.34
C PHE A 179 -1.59 -14.93 27.37
N ALA A 180 -2.79 -15.47 27.55
CA ALA A 180 -3.35 -16.49 26.65
C ALA A 180 -3.61 -15.96 25.23
N LEU A 181 -3.96 -14.67 25.10
CA LEU A 181 -4.23 -14.02 23.81
C LEU A 181 -2.99 -13.34 23.18
N ARG A 182 -1.84 -13.38 23.85
CA ARG A 182 -0.62 -12.68 23.42
C ARG A 182 -0.25 -12.96 21.97
N ASP A 183 -0.26 -14.22 21.56
CA ASP A 183 0.17 -14.62 20.22
C ASP A 183 -0.82 -14.17 19.14
N ILE A 184 -2.12 -14.13 19.46
CA ILE A 184 -3.16 -13.64 18.54
C ILE A 184 -2.98 -12.14 18.30
N LEU A 185 -2.81 -11.37 19.39
CA LEU A 185 -2.57 -9.94 19.32
C LEU A 185 -1.25 -9.62 18.61
N SER A 186 -0.18 -10.37 18.89
CA SER A 186 1.10 -10.19 18.20
C SER A 186 0.95 -10.35 16.70
N ASN A 187 0.33 -11.43 16.22
CA ASN A 187 0.16 -11.64 14.78
C ASN A 187 -0.73 -10.57 14.12
N PHE A 188 -1.75 -10.08 14.82
CA PHE A 188 -2.61 -8.99 14.33
C PHE A 188 -1.82 -7.69 14.15
N PHE A 189 -1.06 -7.27 15.17
CA PHE A 189 -0.26 -6.05 15.08
C PHE A 189 0.88 -6.20 14.08
N SER A 190 1.55 -7.35 14.01
CA SER A 190 2.54 -7.65 12.97
C SER A 190 1.93 -7.56 11.57
N GLY A 191 0.70 -8.07 11.37
CA GLY A 191 -0.02 -7.92 10.12
C GLY A 191 -0.28 -6.46 9.75
N LEU A 192 -0.68 -5.63 10.71
CA LEU A 192 -0.86 -4.19 10.50
C LEU A 192 0.46 -3.49 10.14
N VAL A 193 1.55 -3.80 10.83
CA VAL A 193 2.87 -3.25 10.53
C VAL A 193 3.33 -3.64 9.14
N LEU A 194 3.18 -4.90 8.74
CA LEU A 194 3.50 -5.36 7.38
C LEU A 194 2.68 -4.63 6.30
N LEU A 195 1.43 -4.27 6.59
CA LEU A 195 0.60 -3.48 5.67
C LEU A 195 0.99 -2.00 5.61
N VAL A 196 1.52 -1.43 6.70
CA VAL A 196 1.94 -0.02 6.76
C VAL A 196 3.32 0.16 6.13
N ASP A 197 4.30 -0.65 6.55
CA ASP A 197 5.68 -0.53 6.10
C ASP A 197 5.87 -1.16 4.70
N THR A 198 5.02 -2.11 4.32
CA THR A 198 5.04 -2.82 3.02
C THR A 198 6.44 -3.30 2.58
N PRO A 199 7.17 -4.06 3.43
CA PRO A 199 8.52 -4.54 3.11
C PRO A 199 8.57 -5.43 1.86
N PHE A 200 7.43 -6.07 1.55
CA PHE A 200 7.19 -6.83 0.34
C PHE A 200 5.74 -6.62 -0.12
N GLN A 201 5.47 -6.88 -1.40
CA GLN A 201 4.14 -6.79 -2.01
C GLN A 201 3.72 -8.15 -2.59
N PHE A 202 2.43 -8.27 -2.88
CA PHE A 202 1.92 -9.39 -3.68
C PHE A 202 2.77 -9.57 -4.95
N GLY A 203 3.19 -10.80 -5.23
CA GLY A 203 4.05 -11.13 -6.37
C GLY A 203 5.53 -10.80 -6.17
N ASP A 204 5.97 -10.39 -4.98
CA ASP A 204 7.40 -10.27 -4.70
C ASP A 204 8.05 -11.64 -4.48
N VAL A 205 9.26 -11.82 -5.01
CA VAL A 205 10.10 -12.99 -4.80
C VAL A 205 11.02 -12.70 -3.63
N VAL A 206 10.95 -13.53 -2.60
CA VAL A 206 11.71 -13.39 -1.36
C VAL A 206 12.48 -14.66 -1.06
N ALA A 207 13.68 -14.52 -0.50
CA ALA A 207 14.39 -15.59 0.16
C ALA A 207 14.17 -15.51 1.67
N LEU A 208 13.74 -16.64 2.23
CA LEU A 208 13.65 -16.88 3.67
C LEU A 208 15.06 -17.08 4.26
N GLN A 209 15.14 -17.09 5.60
CA GLN A 209 16.41 -17.18 6.32
C GLN A 209 17.19 -18.50 6.05
N ASP A 210 16.48 -19.57 5.72
CA ASP A 210 17.03 -20.88 5.34
C ASP A 210 17.49 -20.94 3.87
N GLY A 211 17.30 -19.86 3.10
CA GLY A 211 17.61 -19.77 1.68
C GLY A 211 16.48 -20.19 0.76
N THR A 212 15.35 -20.62 1.30
CA THR A 212 14.18 -21.04 0.52
C THR A 212 13.59 -19.86 -0.24
N ILE A 213 13.41 -20.01 -1.56
CA ILE A 213 12.84 -18.98 -2.43
C ILE A 213 11.32 -19.16 -2.51
N ALA A 214 10.58 -18.08 -2.25
CA ALA A 214 9.14 -18.08 -2.29
C ALA A 214 8.56 -16.80 -2.92
N VAL A 215 7.34 -16.90 -3.44
CA VAL A 215 6.58 -15.76 -3.98
C VAL A 215 5.49 -15.36 -2.99
N ILE A 216 5.33 -14.06 -2.70
CA ILE A 216 4.25 -13.57 -1.84
C ILE A 216 2.90 -13.74 -2.56
N LYS A 217 2.01 -14.61 -2.04
CA LYS A 217 0.68 -14.86 -2.61
C LYS A 217 -0.42 -14.06 -1.93
N SER A 218 -0.38 -13.87 -0.62
CA SER A 218 -1.31 -12.99 0.08
C SER A 218 -0.82 -12.60 1.46
N ILE A 219 -1.20 -11.40 1.90
CA ILE A 219 -0.93 -10.89 3.25
C ILE A 219 -2.27 -10.79 3.96
N GLY A 220 -2.56 -11.77 4.81
CA GLY A 220 -3.75 -11.79 5.65
C GLY A 220 -3.53 -11.06 6.98
N ILE A 221 -4.60 -10.96 7.77
CA ILE A 221 -4.58 -10.28 9.06
C ILE A 221 -3.65 -10.98 10.08
N ARG A 222 -3.59 -12.32 10.03
CA ARG A 222 -2.76 -13.15 10.93
C ARG A 222 -1.64 -13.92 10.21
N LEU A 223 -1.90 -14.36 8.98
CA LEU A 223 -1.03 -15.25 8.22
C LEU A 223 -0.65 -14.57 6.90
N THR A 224 0.58 -14.76 6.48
CA THR A 224 1.06 -14.47 5.13
C THR A 224 1.23 -15.80 4.39
N THR A 225 0.68 -15.88 3.18
CA THR A 225 0.80 -17.06 2.33
C THR A 225 1.93 -16.84 1.34
N LEU A 226 2.90 -17.74 1.36
CA LEU A 226 4.06 -17.78 0.49
C LEU A 226 3.93 -18.99 -0.43
N TYR A 227 4.20 -18.84 -1.72
CA TYR A 227 4.23 -19.95 -2.65
C TYR A 227 5.68 -20.41 -2.84
N LEU A 228 5.97 -21.64 -2.44
CA LEU A 228 7.28 -22.27 -2.56
C LEU A 228 7.48 -22.76 -3.99
N ILE A 229 8.47 -22.20 -4.67
CA ILE A 229 8.71 -22.46 -6.10
C ILE A 229 9.19 -23.89 -6.32
N ASP A 230 10.15 -24.34 -5.50
CA ASP A 230 10.79 -25.65 -5.65
C ASP A 230 9.84 -26.82 -5.34
N SER A 231 8.93 -26.64 -4.38
CA SER A 231 8.01 -27.69 -3.92
C SER A 231 6.57 -27.54 -4.40
N HIS A 232 6.27 -26.49 -5.18
CA HIS A 232 4.96 -26.22 -5.76
C HIS A 232 3.81 -26.24 -4.72
N CYS A 233 4.02 -25.61 -3.56
CA CYS A 233 3.03 -25.61 -2.47
C CYS A 233 2.97 -24.28 -1.69
N ASP A 234 1.85 -24.04 -1.02
CA ASP A 234 1.65 -22.86 -0.18
C ASP A 234 2.24 -23.09 1.23
N LEU A 235 3.12 -22.20 1.65
CA LEU A 235 3.65 -22.06 3.01
C LEU A 235 2.90 -20.94 3.74
N LEU A 236 2.19 -21.30 4.81
CA LEU A 236 1.45 -20.37 5.65
C LEU A 236 2.31 -19.94 6.84
N VAL A 237 2.71 -18.67 6.88
CA VAL A 237 3.59 -18.13 7.92
C VAL A 237 2.82 -17.14 8.81
N PRO A 238 2.82 -17.30 10.15
CA PRO A 238 2.31 -16.27 11.05
C PRO A 238 3.04 -14.93 10.86
N ASN A 239 2.28 -13.84 10.79
CA ASN A 239 2.84 -12.50 10.54
C ASN A 239 3.92 -12.13 11.55
N ALA A 240 3.74 -12.48 12.83
CA ALA A 240 4.73 -12.21 13.87
C ALA A 240 6.03 -13.01 13.67
N ALA A 241 5.92 -14.25 13.16
CA ALA A 241 7.10 -15.05 12.83
C ALA A 241 7.83 -14.45 11.62
N LEU A 242 7.08 -14.03 10.59
CA LEU A 242 7.64 -13.46 9.38
C LEU A 242 8.34 -12.11 9.62
N GLU A 243 7.75 -11.24 10.45
CA GLU A 243 8.34 -9.96 10.87
C GLU A 243 9.66 -10.15 11.63
N SER A 244 9.76 -11.20 12.45
CA SER A 244 10.97 -11.48 13.24
C SER A 244 12.13 -12.08 12.45
N GLN A 245 11.90 -12.51 11.21
CA GLN A 245 12.88 -13.18 10.37
C GLN A 245 13.57 -12.22 9.40
N LYS A 246 14.83 -12.52 9.06
CA LYS A 246 15.52 -11.81 7.98
C LYS A 246 14.97 -12.28 6.64
N LEU A 247 14.41 -11.34 5.88
CA LEU A 247 13.93 -11.57 4.52
C LEU A 247 14.80 -10.82 3.52
N VAL A 248 15.15 -11.49 2.41
CA VAL A 248 15.84 -10.86 1.29
C VAL A 248 14.85 -10.76 0.14
N ASN A 249 14.47 -9.54 -0.25
CA ASN A 249 13.53 -9.32 -1.35
C ASN A 249 14.32 -9.20 -2.66
N PHE A 250 14.18 -10.17 -3.57
CA PHE A 250 14.84 -10.17 -4.88
C PHE A 250 14.13 -9.28 -5.91
N SER A 251 12.88 -8.88 -5.64
CA SER A 251 12.13 -7.97 -6.51
C SER A 251 12.50 -6.50 -6.34
N ARG A 252 13.34 -6.17 -5.35
CA ARG A 252 13.64 -4.79 -4.97
C ARG A 252 15.16 -4.53 -4.97
N PRO A 253 15.61 -3.35 -5.43
CA PRO A 253 14.82 -2.21 -5.94
C PRO A 253 14.18 -2.46 -7.31
N ASN A 254 14.71 -3.41 -8.09
CA ASN A 254 14.14 -3.88 -9.34
C ASN A 254 14.19 -5.42 -9.37
N SER A 255 13.59 -6.03 -10.38
CA SER A 255 13.58 -7.48 -10.55
C SER A 255 14.87 -8.06 -11.16
N SER A 256 15.96 -7.30 -11.24
CA SER A 256 17.23 -7.80 -11.74
C SER A 256 18.07 -8.40 -10.62
N TYR A 257 18.68 -9.56 -10.85
CA TYR A 257 19.49 -10.25 -9.84
C TYR A 257 20.80 -10.75 -10.44
N TYR A 258 21.88 -10.74 -9.65
CA TYR A 258 23.18 -11.22 -10.11
C TYR A 258 23.41 -12.68 -9.76
N TYR A 259 24.04 -13.39 -10.69
CA TYR A 259 24.51 -14.75 -10.50
C TYR A 259 26.04 -14.78 -10.54
N THR A 260 26.62 -15.76 -9.85
CA THR A 260 28.06 -16.04 -9.89
C THR A 260 28.27 -17.45 -10.41
N ILE A 261 29.13 -17.60 -11.40
CA ILE A 261 29.58 -18.90 -11.92
C ILE A 261 31.10 -18.99 -11.77
N ILE A 262 31.60 -20.21 -11.53
CA ILE A 262 33.03 -20.50 -11.47
C ILE A 262 33.39 -21.26 -12.74
N VAL A 263 34.38 -20.76 -13.46
CA VAL A 263 34.85 -21.33 -14.72
C VAL A 263 36.33 -21.65 -14.59
N PRO A 264 36.71 -22.94 -14.53
CA PRO A 264 38.11 -23.31 -14.51
C PRO A 264 38.72 -23.13 -15.90
N ILE A 265 39.86 -22.44 -15.98
CA ILE A 265 40.70 -22.38 -17.19
C ILE A 265 42.05 -23.04 -16.93
N ARG A 266 42.77 -23.43 -17.98
CA ARG A 266 44.12 -23.98 -17.79
C ARG A 266 45.10 -22.90 -17.31
N SER A 267 46.05 -23.27 -16.48
CA SER A 267 47.05 -22.34 -15.91
C SER A 267 48.05 -21.78 -16.93
N ASP A 268 48.20 -22.42 -18.08
CA ASP A 268 49.08 -22.00 -19.19
C ASP A 268 48.42 -21.04 -20.18
N SER A 269 47.15 -20.68 -19.94
CA SER A 269 46.34 -19.81 -20.79
C SER A 269 46.53 -18.33 -20.45
N ASP A 270 46.42 -17.43 -21.43
CA ASP A 270 46.40 -15.98 -21.16
C ASP A 270 45.07 -15.60 -20.46
N PRO A 271 45.11 -15.19 -19.18
CA PRO A 271 43.89 -14.84 -18.44
C PRO A 271 43.15 -13.66 -19.07
N ASN A 272 43.87 -12.71 -19.71
CA ASN A 272 43.23 -11.54 -20.32
C ASN A 272 42.40 -11.92 -21.54
N GLN A 273 42.88 -12.88 -22.33
CA GLN A 273 42.13 -13.39 -23.47
C GLN A 273 40.90 -14.17 -23.02
N ALA A 274 41.03 -14.98 -21.95
CA ALA A 274 39.91 -15.70 -21.37
C ALA A 274 38.84 -14.74 -20.79
N ILE A 275 39.25 -13.67 -20.10
CA ILE A 275 38.35 -12.60 -19.61
C ILE A 275 37.56 -11.98 -20.78
N LYS A 276 38.24 -11.62 -21.88
CA LYS A 276 37.57 -11.04 -23.06
C LYS A 276 36.53 -11.97 -23.66
N ILE A 277 36.85 -13.26 -23.81
CA ILE A 277 35.92 -14.26 -24.35
C ILE A 277 34.69 -14.38 -23.43
N ILE A 278 34.91 -14.44 -22.11
CA ILE A 278 33.82 -14.54 -21.14
C ILE A 278 32.94 -13.29 -21.16
N GLU A 279 33.54 -12.10 -21.19
CA GLU A 279 32.82 -10.83 -21.27
C GLU A 279 31.97 -10.75 -22.56
N GLU A 280 32.53 -11.14 -23.70
CA GLU A 280 31.82 -11.17 -24.98
C GLU A 280 30.62 -12.12 -24.95
N VAL A 281 30.79 -13.33 -24.39
CA VAL A 281 29.69 -14.30 -24.26
C VAL A 281 28.56 -13.73 -23.39
N ILE A 282 28.88 -13.13 -22.24
CA ILE A 282 27.85 -12.57 -21.36
C ILE A 282 27.13 -11.41 -22.02
N LEU A 283 27.85 -10.51 -22.69
CA LEU A 283 27.25 -9.38 -23.41
C LEU A 283 26.43 -9.82 -24.63
N SER A 284 26.78 -10.94 -25.26
CA SER A 284 26.03 -11.48 -26.40
C SER A 284 24.71 -12.18 -26.03
N HIS A 285 24.51 -12.52 -24.76
CA HIS A 285 23.29 -13.16 -24.29
C HIS A 285 22.17 -12.12 -24.12
N PRO A 286 20.97 -12.28 -24.70
CA PRO A 286 19.91 -11.26 -24.63
C PRO A 286 19.45 -10.97 -23.19
N ASP A 287 19.27 -12.00 -22.36
CA ASP A 287 18.68 -11.89 -21.01
C ASP A 287 19.62 -11.49 -19.87
N THR A 288 20.87 -11.15 -20.18
CA THR A 288 21.82 -10.59 -19.20
C THR A 288 21.72 -9.06 -19.18
N LEU A 289 22.09 -8.40 -18.09
CA LEU A 289 22.28 -6.94 -18.14
C LEU A 289 23.68 -6.57 -18.62
N GLY A 290 23.79 -5.38 -19.19
CA GLY A 290 25.04 -4.81 -19.67
C GLY A 290 24.82 -3.42 -20.25
N GLU A 291 25.91 -2.75 -20.59
CA GLU A 291 25.84 -1.48 -21.33
C GLU A 291 25.25 -1.72 -22.73
N LEU A 292 24.12 -1.08 -23.01
CA LEU A 292 23.28 -1.37 -24.18
C LEU A 292 24.05 -1.30 -25.49
N ASP A 293 24.85 -0.25 -25.69
CA ASP A 293 25.66 -0.04 -26.89
C ASP A 293 26.63 -1.21 -27.14
N LYS A 294 27.30 -1.67 -26.08
CA LYS A 294 28.21 -2.82 -26.16
C LYS A 294 27.46 -4.12 -26.42
N LYS A 295 26.29 -4.26 -25.81
CA LYS A 295 25.44 -5.44 -25.92
C LYS A 295 24.90 -5.61 -27.34
N LEU A 296 24.40 -4.55 -27.96
CA LEU A 296 23.93 -4.55 -29.34
C LEU A 296 25.05 -4.95 -30.30
N VAL A 297 26.25 -4.38 -30.14
CA VAL A 297 27.43 -4.74 -30.94
C VAL A 297 27.86 -6.20 -30.70
N ALA A 298 27.86 -6.67 -29.45
CA ALA A 298 28.22 -8.04 -29.10
C ALA A 298 27.24 -9.06 -29.70
N ILE A 299 25.93 -8.78 -29.62
CA ILE A 299 24.87 -9.57 -30.25
C ILE A 299 25.11 -9.63 -31.77
N GLU A 300 25.30 -8.50 -32.45
CA GLU A 300 25.52 -8.46 -33.89
C GLU A 300 26.79 -9.24 -34.30
N ASN A 301 27.91 -9.04 -33.60
CA ASN A 301 29.16 -9.74 -33.88
C ASN A 301 29.06 -11.24 -33.64
N PHE A 302 28.41 -11.64 -32.55
CA PHE A 302 28.26 -13.04 -32.17
C PHE A 302 27.36 -13.79 -33.18
N TYR A 303 26.31 -13.15 -33.70
CA TYR A 303 25.34 -13.80 -34.59
C TYR A 303 25.65 -13.68 -36.08
N ARG A 304 26.46 -12.70 -36.53
CA ARG A 304 27.01 -12.70 -37.91
C ARG A 304 27.79 -13.98 -38.25
N ILE A 305 28.33 -14.66 -37.23
CA ILE A 305 29.02 -15.96 -37.35
C ILE A 305 28.02 -17.13 -37.47
N THR A 306 26.80 -16.98 -36.97
CA THR A 306 25.78 -18.05 -36.92
C THR A 306 24.88 -18.05 -38.17
N ASP A 307 24.55 -16.89 -38.74
CA ASP A 307 23.75 -16.77 -39.98
C ASP A 307 24.46 -17.36 -41.22
N GLN A 308 25.79 -17.49 -41.19
CA GLN A 308 26.52 -18.21 -42.24
C GLN A 308 26.35 -19.74 -42.17
N LEU A 309 25.65 -20.28 -41.16
CA LEU A 309 25.56 -21.72 -40.88
C LEU A 309 24.12 -22.28 -40.87
N LEU A 310 23.07 -21.45 -40.91
CA LEU A 310 21.68 -21.91 -40.75
C LEU A 310 20.75 -21.24 -41.79
N ASP A 311 20.92 -21.62 -43.05
CA ASP A 311 19.83 -21.61 -44.04
C ASP A 311 18.94 -22.83 -43.76
N SER A 312 18.02 -22.76 -42.80
CA SER A 312 16.98 -23.80 -42.66
C SER A 312 15.72 -23.29 -41.95
N GLU A 313 14.68 -23.10 -42.77
CA GLU A 313 13.27 -23.41 -42.54
C GLU A 313 12.81 -23.55 -41.07
N ASP A 314 12.49 -22.43 -40.43
CA ASP A 314 11.24 -22.32 -39.65
C ASP A 314 10.97 -20.85 -39.29
N ASN A 315 9.71 -20.43 -39.43
CA ASN A 315 9.24 -19.06 -39.30
C ASN A 315 9.09 -18.59 -37.83
N LEU A 316 9.78 -19.23 -36.88
CA LEU A 316 9.85 -18.78 -35.49
C LEU A 316 10.94 -17.72 -35.37
N LEU A 317 10.64 -16.58 -34.74
CA LEU A 317 11.69 -15.68 -34.30
C LEU A 317 12.67 -16.49 -33.46
N SER A 318 13.94 -16.50 -33.87
CA SER A 318 14.99 -17.02 -33.03
C SER A 318 14.95 -16.22 -31.73
N LYS A 319 15.08 -16.89 -30.57
CA LYS A 319 15.21 -16.26 -29.23
C LYS A 319 16.08 -14.99 -29.24
N LYS A 320 17.09 -15.01 -30.12
CA LYS A 320 18.09 -13.97 -30.32
C LYS A 320 17.53 -12.74 -31.04
N ASP A 321 16.68 -12.95 -32.04
CA ASP A 321 15.98 -11.87 -32.74
C ASP A 321 14.96 -11.20 -31.83
N ALA A 322 14.19 -12.01 -31.07
CA ALA A 322 13.27 -11.51 -30.05
C ALA A 322 14.03 -10.66 -29.01
N GLY A 323 15.13 -11.18 -28.48
CA GLY A 323 16.01 -10.46 -27.56
C GLY A 323 16.61 -9.17 -28.15
N ARG A 324 16.99 -9.17 -29.43
CA ARG A 324 17.50 -7.97 -30.11
C ARG A 324 16.41 -6.90 -30.25
N GLN A 325 15.21 -7.26 -30.68
CA GLN A 325 14.08 -6.33 -30.80
C GLN A 325 13.69 -5.74 -29.44
N ARG A 326 13.73 -6.56 -28.39
CA ARG A 326 13.50 -6.14 -27.00
C ARG A 326 14.49 -5.07 -26.55
N LEU A 327 15.78 -5.26 -26.82
CA LEU A 327 16.83 -4.30 -26.46
C LEU A 327 16.73 -2.98 -27.24
N ILE A 328 16.38 -3.05 -28.52
CA ILE A 328 16.13 -1.85 -29.34
C ILE A 328 14.93 -1.08 -28.81
N ALA A 329 13.85 -1.77 -28.42
CA ALA A 329 12.71 -1.12 -27.80
C ALA A 329 13.08 -0.50 -26.44
N GLU A 330 13.94 -1.16 -25.66
CA GLU A 330 14.43 -0.63 -24.38
C GLU A 330 15.25 0.65 -24.59
N GLU A 331 16.09 0.69 -25.63
CA GLU A 331 16.84 1.89 -26.03
C GLU A 331 15.90 3.06 -26.30
N LYS A 332 14.87 2.84 -27.11
CA LYS A 332 13.88 3.88 -27.46
C LYS A 332 13.18 4.41 -26.22
N VAL A 333 12.74 3.53 -25.31
CA VAL A 333 12.12 3.94 -24.04
C VAL A 333 13.10 4.75 -23.20
N LYS A 334 14.35 4.31 -23.08
CA LYS A 334 15.39 5.00 -22.31
C LYS A 334 15.68 6.41 -22.86
N VAL A 335 15.84 6.54 -24.18
CA VAL A 335 16.03 7.83 -24.85
C VAL A 335 14.83 8.73 -24.60
N LYS A 336 13.60 8.21 -24.74
CA LYS A 336 12.38 9.00 -24.49
C LYS A 336 12.26 9.48 -23.06
N LEU A 337 12.60 8.63 -22.09
CA LEU A 337 12.64 9.03 -20.68
C LEU A 337 13.69 10.12 -20.41
N GLN A 338 14.84 10.11 -21.10
CA GLN A 338 15.85 11.17 -20.99
C GLN A 338 15.36 12.49 -21.59
N GLU A 339 14.66 12.45 -22.73
CA GLU A 339 14.01 13.64 -23.31
C GLU A 339 12.99 14.24 -22.35
N ILE A 340 12.14 13.40 -21.76
CA ILE A 340 11.13 13.82 -20.78
C ILE A 340 11.79 14.39 -19.52
N LYS A 341 12.86 13.76 -19.01
CA LYS A 341 13.65 14.29 -17.88
C LYS A 341 14.11 15.71 -18.15
N LYS A 342 14.73 15.92 -19.31
CA LYS A 342 15.24 17.23 -19.71
C LYS A 342 14.12 18.27 -19.80
N ALA A 343 12.98 17.90 -20.39
CA ALA A 343 11.82 18.79 -20.48
C ALA A 343 11.24 19.15 -19.10
N ILE A 344 11.23 18.19 -18.16
CA ILE A 344 10.81 18.40 -16.77
C ILE A 344 11.80 19.29 -16.01
N ASP A 345 13.11 19.06 -16.14
CA ASP A 345 14.14 19.88 -15.50
C ASP A 345 14.06 21.35 -16.00
N GLU A 346 13.82 21.55 -17.29
CA GLU A 346 13.57 22.87 -17.86
C GLU A 346 12.30 23.52 -17.30
N LEU A 347 11.23 22.75 -17.11
CA LEU A 347 9.99 23.21 -16.50
C LEU A 347 10.18 23.61 -15.04
N VAL A 348 10.87 22.80 -14.25
CA VAL A 348 11.20 23.07 -12.84
C VAL A 348 12.00 24.36 -12.70
N ASN A 349 13.03 24.54 -13.53
CA ASN A 349 13.86 25.75 -13.51
C ASN A 349 13.04 27.01 -13.85
N LYS A 350 12.12 26.91 -14.80
CA LYS A 350 11.20 28.00 -15.16
C LYS A 350 10.24 28.33 -14.02
N ILE A 351 9.67 27.32 -13.38
CA ILE A 351 8.74 27.49 -12.25
C ILE A 351 9.47 28.14 -11.06
N LYS A 352 10.67 27.68 -10.71
CA LYS A 352 11.49 28.26 -9.63
C LYS A 352 11.71 29.75 -9.82
N PHE A 353 11.92 30.20 -11.07
CA PHE A 353 12.08 31.62 -11.39
C PHE A 353 10.76 32.40 -11.25
N MET A 354 9.65 31.87 -11.80
CA MET A 354 8.34 32.54 -11.75
C MET A 354 7.74 32.59 -10.33
N GLU A 355 7.98 31.58 -9.50
CA GLU A 355 7.48 31.55 -8.11
C GLU A 355 8.14 32.59 -7.19
N MET A 356 9.33 33.12 -7.53
CA MET A 356 10.00 34.15 -6.73
C MET A 356 9.24 35.48 -6.70
N GLU A 357 8.49 35.78 -7.76
CA GLU A 357 7.72 37.03 -7.90
C GLU A 357 6.21 36.84 -7.64
N GLY A 358 5.76 35.58 -7.54
CA GLY A 358 4.36 35.19 -7.38
C GLY A 358 3.67 34.97 -8.74
N LEU A 359 2.94 33.86 -8.85
CA LEU A 359 2.42 33.36 -10.13
C LEU A 359 1.22 34.18 -10.65
N ASP A 360 1.39 34.92 -11.74
CA ASP A 360 0.29 35.54 -12.50
C ASP A 360 -0.46 34.51 -13.37
N SER A 361 -1.72 34.81 -13.73
CA SER A 361 -2.52 34.09 -14.70
C SER A 361 -1.87 33.96 -16.09
N ALA A 362 -0.97 34.87 -16.51
CA ALA A 362 -0.19 34.67 -17.73
C ALA A 362 0.93 33.63 -17.55
N GLU A 363 1.61 33.65 -16.40
CA GLU A 363 2.69 32.71 -16.06
C GLU A 363 2.15 31.30 -15.84
N VAL A 364 1.01 31.15 -15.16
CA VAL A 364 0.32 29.87 -15.00
C VAL A 364 -0.06 29.28 -16.37
N ARG A 365 -0.50 30.10 -17.33
CA ARG A 365 -0.76 29.63 -18.71
C ARG A 365 0.51 29.22 -19.43
N ALA A 366 1.64 29.89 -19.20
CA ALA A 366 2.93 29.51 -19.77
C ALA A 366 3.41 28.17 -19.19
N ILE A 367 3.34 28.00 -17.88
CA ILE A 367 3.66 26.75 -17.18
C ILE A 367 2.77 25.61 -17.66
N GLN A 368 1.47 25.87 -17.80
CA GLN A 368 0.54 24.90 -18.38
C GLN A 368 0.97 24.51 -19.80
N GLY A 369 1.36 25.47 -20.64
CA GLY A 369 1.88 25.19 -22.00
C GLY A 369 3.09 24.25 -21.99
N TYR A 370 4.12 24.57 -21.19
CA TYR A 370 5.30 23.72 -21.07
C TYR A 370 4.98 22.33 -20.51
N TYR A 371 4.08 22.25 -19.53
CA TYR A 371 3.63 20.97 -19.01
C TYR A 371 2.86 20.16 -20.05
N LEU A 372 2.05 20.81 -20.89
CA LEU A 372 1.34 20.14 -21.97
C LEU A 372 2.28 19.59 -23.06
N ASP A 373 3.44 20.20 -23.26
CA ASP A 373 4.47 19.65 -24.13
C ASP A 373 5.04 18.33 -23.56
N VAL A 374 5.28 18.26 -22.24
CA VAL A 374 5.65 17.02 -21.56
C VAL A 374 4.55 15.96 -21.67
N VAL A 375 3.29 16.36 -21.48
CA VAL A 375 2.10 15.49 -21.61
C VAL A 375 2.02 14.87 -23.02
N ARG A 376 2.31 15.63 -24.07
CA ARG A 376 2.37 15.12 -25.45
C ARG A 376 3.49 14.12 -25.66
N MET A 377 4.69 14.35 -25.10
CA MET A 377 5.80 13.39 -25.17
C MET A 377 5.45 12.05 -24.53
N VAL A 378 4.59 12.05 -23.51
CA VAL A 378 4.10 10.83 -22.86
C VAL A 378 3.05 10.10 -23.72
N GLY A 379 2.32 10.81 -24.57
CA GLY A 379 1.23 10.27 -25.40
C GLY A 379 -0.18 10.63 -24.91
N LEU A 380 -0.29 11.66 -24.07
CA LEU A 380 -1.56 12.07 -23.47
C LEU A 380 -2.12 13.33 -24.15
N GLU A 381 -3.43 13.47 -24.10
CA GLU A 381 -4.17 14.64 -24.57
C GLU A 381 -5.10 15.19 -23.49
N THR A 382 -5.44 16.48 -23.61
CA THR A 382 -6.37 17.13 -22.70
C THR A 382 -7.80 17.00 -23.21
N VAL A 383 -8.67 16.50 -22.34
CA VAL A 383 -10.11 16.44 -22.59
C VAL A 383 -10.82 17.34 -21.59
N SER A 384 -11.87 18.01 -22.06
CA SER A 384 -12.69 18.89 -21.23
C SER A 384 -14.00 18.17 -20.90
N GLU A 385 -14.22 17.85 -19.62
CA GLU A 385 -15.53 17.40 -19.15
C GLU A 385 -16.31 18.56 -18.53
N LYS A 386 -17.62 18.58 -18.77
CA LYS A 386 -18.55 19.40 -17.99
C LYS A 386 -19.17 18.55 -16.89
N GLN A 387 -18.69 18.66 -15.66
CA GLN A 387 -19.38 18.13 -14.48
C GLN A 387 -20.03 19.25 -13.67
N LYS A 388 -21.33 19.13 -13.41
CA LYS A 388 -22.13 20.06 -12.56
C LYS A 388 -21.94 21.56 -12.89
N GLY A 389 -21.79 21.90 -14.18
CA GLY A 389 -21.67 23.29 -14.63
C GLY A 389 -20.25 23.88 -14.58
N GLN A 390 -19.27 23.17 -14.02
CA GLN A 390 -17.85 23.52 -14.11
C GLN A 390 -17.16 22.69 -15.20
N ARG A 391 -16.27 23.33 -15.97
CA ARG A 391 -15.39 22.65 -16.93
C ARG A 391 -14.15 22.17 -16.18
N SER A 392 -13.95 20.86 -16.10
CA SER A 392 -12.73 20.25 -15.57
C SER A 392 -11.88 19.74 -16.73
N LEU A 393 -10.60 20.11 -16.73
CA LEU A 393 -9.60 19.62 -17.68
C LEU A 393 -9.01 18.32 -17.13
N TYR A 394 -8.93 17.25 -17.91
CA TYR A 394 -8.25 16.01 -17.51
C TYR A 394 -7.42 15.46 -18.68
N LEU A 395 -6.48 14.58 -18.36
CA LEU A 395 -5.63 13.88 -19.29
C LEU A 395 -6.20 12.50 -19.59
N GLN A 396 -6.24 12.17 -20.87
CA GLN A 396 -6.56 10.86 -21.39
C GLN A 396 -5.50 10.45 -22.42
N GLU A 397 -5.38 9.16 -22.70
CA GLU A 397 -4.58 8.66 -23.82
C GLU A 397 -5.06 9.26 -25.15
N SER A 398 -4.13 9.70 -25.99
CA SER A 398 -4.49 10.28 -27.28
C SER A 398 -5.02 9.22 -28.26
N GLN A 399 -6.10 9.54 -28.97
CA GLN A 399 -6.67 8.64 -29.98
C GLN A 399 -5.73 8.42 -31.18
N ASN A 400 -4.95 9.42 -31.54
CA ASN A 400 -3.92 9.36 -32.58
C ASN A 400 -2.54 9.46 -31.93
N MET A 401 -2.23 8.51 -31.04
CA MET A 401 -0.97 8.49 -30.31
C MET A 401 0.21 8.31 -31.27
N ASP A 402 1.23 9.16 -31.12
CA ASP A 402 2.49 9.03 -31.85
C ASP A 402 3.17 7.69 -31.50
N GLU A 403 3.80 7.05 -32.47
CA GLU A 403 4.57 5.81 -32.24
C GLU A 403 5.78 6.08 -31.32
N ASP A 404 6.31 7.30 -31.37
CA ASP A 404 7.43 7.76 -30.54
C ASP A 404 7.01 8.28 -29.16
N ALA A 405 5.72 8.19 -28.80
CA ALA A 405 5.24 8.55 -27.47
C ALA A 405 5.67 7.52 -26.42
N LEU A 406 5.91 7.95 -25.17
CA LEU A 406 6.38 7.05 -24.10
C LEU A 406 5.44 5.84 -23.91
N ILE A 407 4.13 6.05 -23.87
CA ILE A 407 3.16 4.96 -23.67
C ILE A 407 3.20 3.96 -24.84
N SER A 408 3.27 4.45 -26.09
CA SER A 408 3.44 3.59 -27.28
C SER A 408 4.73 2.78 -27.21
N LEU A 409 5.85 3.42 -26.86
CA LEU A 409 7.16 2.78 -26.73
C LEU A 409 7.18 1.74 -25.61
N LEU A 410 6.55 2.01 -24.46
CA LEU A 410 6.42 1.05 -23.37
C LEU A 410 5.57 -0.16 -23.78
N ARG A 411 4.46 0.08 -24.49
CA ARG A 411 3.61 -0.99 -25.03
C ARG A 411 4.33 -1.84 -26.05
N ASN A 412 5.05 -1.22 -26.96
CA ASN A 412 5.89 -1.93 -27.92
C ASN A 412 7.00 -2.73 -27.21
N TRP A 413 7.64 -2.14 -26.19
CA TRP A 413 8.68 -2.81 -25.42
C TRP A 413 8.17 -4.05 -24.71
N TYR A 414 7.06 -3.98 -23.96
CA TYR A 414 6.56 -5.14 -23.26
C TYR A 414 5.93 -6.16 -24.22
N ARG A 415 5.39 -5.77 -25.38
CA ARG A 415 4.97 -6.71 -26.43
C ARG A 415 6.14 -7.51 -27.00
N ASN A 416 7.30 -6.88 -27.20
CA ASN A 416 8.51 -7.60 -27.60
C ASN A 416 8.99 -8.60 -26.53
N TRP A 417 8.56 -8.46 -25.27
CA TRP A 417 8.75 -9.50 -24.25
C TRP A 417 7.76 -10.65 -24.42
N GLN A 418 6.53 -10.39 -24.84
CA GLN A 418 5.51 -11.42 -25.12
C GLN A 418 5.90 -12.28 -26.33
N ASP A 419 6.66 -11.72 -27.27
CA ASP A 419 7.23 -12.44 -28.41
C ASP A 419 8.48 -13.28 -28.05
N ASP A 420 8.93 -13.28 -26.79
CA ASP A 420 10.06 -14.09 -26.33
C ASP A 420 9.66 -15.58 -26.31
N PRO A 421 10.34 -16.46 -27.08
CA PRO A 421 9.97 -17.87 -27.16
C PRO A 421 10.16 -18.64 -25.85
N ASP A 422 10.93 -18.10 -24.89
CA ASP A 422 11.12 -18.70 -23.58
C ASP A 422 10.10 -18.22 -22.53
N LEU A 423 9.22 -17.26 -22.88
CA LEU A 423 8.20 -16.76 -21.97
C LEU A 423 7.09 -17.80 -21.79
N ILE A 424 6.68 -18.03 -20.54
CA ILE A 424 5.58 -18.93 -20.21
C ILE A 424 4.25 -18.18 -20.30
N ASP A 425 3.19 -18.81 -20.81
CA ASP A 425 1.82 -18.23 -20.94
C ASP A 425 1.31 -17.54 -19.66
N ALA A 426 1.68 -18.05 -18.48
CA ALA A 426 1.29 -17.46 -17.20
C ALA A 426 1.91 -16.07 -16.96
N ASP A 427 3.12 -15.84 -17.48
CA ASP A 427 3.83 -14.57 -17.31
C ASP A 427 3.38 -13.51 -18.32
N ASP A 428 2.83 -13.93 -19.47
CA ASP A 428 2.31 -13.05 -20.51
C ASP A 428 1.27 -12.05 -19.95
N GLN A 429 0.23 -12.58 -19.29
CA GLN A 429 -0.81 -11.76 -18.66
C GLN A 429 -0.29 -10.94 -17.48
N VAL A 430 0.67 -11.48 -16.72
CA VAL A 430 1.25 -10.78 -15.57
C VAL A 430 2.02 -9.56 -16.07
N LEU A 431 2.85 -9.72 -17.09
CA LEU A 431 3.69 -8.67 -17.65
C LEU A 431 2.84 -7.53 -18.23
N GLU A 432 1.81 -7.84 -19.03
CA GLU A 432 0.87 -6.82 -19.53
C GLU A 432 0.18 -6.08 -18.38
N SER A 433 -0.38 -6.82 -17.41
CA SER A 433 -1.12 -6.23 -16.29
C SER A 433 -0.26 -5.34 -15.40
N GLU A 434 1.01 -5.71 -15.17
CA GLU A 434 1.95 -4.91 -14.37
C GLU A 434 2.26 -3.59 -15.06
N TRP A 435 2.54 -3.60 -16.36
CA TRP A 435 2.92 -2.40 -17.11
C TRP A 435 1.73 -1.48 -17.39
N GLU A 436 0.56 -2.01 -17.73
CA GLU A 436 -0.66 -1.20 -17.86
C GLU A 436 -1.06 -0.57 -16.51
N ARG A 437 -0.85 -1.27 -15.40
CA ARG A 437 -1.04 -0.69 -14.07
C ARG A 437 -0.06 0.45 -13.78
N LYS A 438 1.21 0.33 -14.18
CA LYS A 438 2.19 1.43 -14.08
C LYS A 438 1.78 2.63 -14.93
N ILE A 439 1.34 2.41 -16.17
CA ILE A 439 0.83 3.45 -17.08
C ILE A 439 -0.38 4.15 -16.47
N TYR A 440 -1.35 3.39 -15.94
CA TYR A 440 -2.51 3.95 -15.25
C TYR A 440 -2.11 4.89 -14.10
N PHE A 441 -1.15 4.49 -13.26
CA PHE A 441 -0.67 5.34 -12.16
C PHE A 441 0.09 6.57 -12.65
N LEU A 442 0.84 6.46 -13.75
CA LEU A 442 1.49 7.59 -14.40
C LEU A 442 0.44 8.63 -14.83
N ILE A 443 -0.58 8.18 -15.57
CA ILE A 443 -1.68 9.04 -16.03
C ILE A 443 -2.38 9.70 -14.83
N LYS A 444 -2.66 8.95 -13.78
CA LYS A 444 -3.30 9.46 -12.56
C LYS A 444 -2.47 10.54 -11.86
N ARG A 445 -1.15 10.34 -11.74
CA ARG A 445 -0.24 11.32 -11.12
C ARG A 445 -0.07 12.56 -11.99
N MET A 446 0.08 12.41 -13.29
CA MET A 446 0.13 13.53 -14.24
C MET A 446 -1.18 14.33 -14.24
N ASN A 447 -2.32 13.65 -14.10
CA ASN A 447 -3.62 14.30 -13.92
C ASN A 447 -3.69 15.12 -12.62
N LYS A 448 -3.21 14.57 -11.51
CA LYS A 448 -3.14 15.28 -10.24
C LYS A 448 -2.29 16.54 -10.37
N LEU A 449 -1.12 16.43 -11.02
CA LEU A 449 -0.23 17.57 -11.25
C LEU A 449 -0.89 18.63 -12.14
N LEU A 450 -1.60 18.24 -13.20
CA LEU A 450 -2.37 19.16 -14.03
C LEU A 450 -3.38 19.97 -13.21
N GLN A 451 -4.10 19.33 -12.28
CA GLN A 451 -5.03 20.03 -11.39
C GLN A 451 -4.31 21.02 -10.48
N GLN A 452 -3.12 20.67 -9.97
CA GLN A 452 -2.33 21.60 -9.14
C GLN A 452 -1.87 22.81 -9.95
N ILE A 453 -1.41 22.61 -11.19
CA ILE A 453 -1.00 23.70 -12.09
C ILE A 453 -2.19 24.62 -12.40
N VAL A 454 -3.35 24.06 -12.75
CA VAL A 454 -4.56 24.83 -13.10
C VAL A 454 -5.06 25.65 -11.91
N ASN A 455 -4.93 25.13 -10.69
CA ASN A 455 -5.40 25.79 -9.47
C ASN A 455 -4.31 26.65 -8.78
N ALA A 456 -3.11 26.74 -9.34
CA ALA A 456 -1.96 27.39 -8.70
C ALA A 456 -2.20 28.88 -8.36
N ASN A 457 -2.97 29.60 -9.19
CA ASN A 457 -3.33 31.00 -8.96
C ASN A 457 -4.39 31.22 -7.86
N GLN A 458 -5.02 30.16 -7.34
CA GLN A 458 -6.09 30.26 -6.34
C GLN A 458 -5.56 30.34 -4.90
N GLY A 459 -4.25 30.25 -4.69
CA GLY A 459 -3.57 30.75 -3.49
C GLY A 459 -3.82 29.98 -2.19
N TRP A 460 -3.71 28.64 -2.17
CA TRP A 460 -3.80 27.85 -0.93
C TRP A 460 -2.97 26.54 -0.97
N SER A 461 -1.82 26.49 -1.64
CA SER A 461 -0.89 25.36 -1.50
C SER A 461 0.30 25.78 -0.67
N GLU A 462 0.48 25.18 0.52
CA GLU A 462 1.70 25.33 1.33
C GLU A 462 2.92 24.71 0.63
N THR A 463 2.70 23.82 -0.34
CA THR A 463 3.74 23.13 -1.13
C THR A 463 3.94 23.82 -2.47
N LYS A 464 5.19 24.01 -2.87
CA LYS A 464 5.54 24.65 -4.14
C LYS A 464 5.28 23.73 -5.34
N LEU A 465 5.10 24.31 -6.52
CA LEU A 465 4.77 23.54 -7.71
C LEU A 465 5.97 22.73 -8.22
N ASP A 466 7.18 23.23 -8.03
CA ASP A 466 8.42 22.52 -8.33
C ASP A 466 8.55 21.22 -7.54
N ASP A 467 8.23 21.21 -6.24
CA ASP A 467 8.25 20.03 -5.38
C ASP A 467 7.36 18.91 -5.94
N TYR A 468 6.15 19.24 -6.43
CA TYR A 468 5.24 18.24 -7.02
C TYR A 468 5.78 17.64 -8.33
N ILE A 469 6.50 18.44 -9.11
CA ILE A 469 7.10 17.99 -10.37
C ILE A 469 8.33 17.12 -10.09
N GLU A 470 9.17 17.51 -9.13
CA GLU A 470 10.30 16.71 -8.66
C GLU A 470 9.83 15.38 -8.05
N GLU A 471 8.73 15.37 -7.28
CA GLU A 471 8.12 14.15 -6.75
C GLU A 471 7.61 13.24 -7.88
N LEU A 472 6.96 13.82 -8.90
CA LEU A 472 6.51 13.07 -10.08
C LEU A 472 7.70 12.44 -10.81
N TRP A 473 8.75 13.22 -11.06
CA TRP A 473 9.94 12.71 -11.75
C TRP A 473 10.62 11.61 -10.95
N LYS A 474 10.83 11.81 -9.64
CA LYS A 474 11.40 10.79 -8.75
C LYS A 474 10.59 9.50 -8.77
N TRP A 475 9.26 9.60 -8.85
CA TRP A 475 8.38 8.44 -8.99
C TRP A 475 8.52 7.77 -10.36
N ILE A 476 8.60 8.53 -11.45
CA ILE A 476 8.85 7.97 -12.80
C ILE A 476 10.20 7.25 -12.82
N GLU A 477 11.22 7.88 -12.25
CA GLU A 477 12.57 7.34 -12.16
C GLU A 477 12.61 6.01 -11.41
N ASP A 478 11.98 5.93 -10.23
CA ASP A 478 11.87 4.68 -9.44
C ASP A 478 11.13 3.56 -10.18
N ARG A 479 10.10 3.89 -10.97
CA ARG A 479 9.18 2.90 -11.55
C ARG A 479 9.53 2.43 -12.95
N PHE A 480 10.19 3.29 -13.73
CA PHE A 480 10.47 3.07 -15.16
C PHE A 480 11.97 3.02 -15.47
N GLN A 481 12.86 3.54 -14.62
CA GLN A 481 14.31 3.44 -14.84
C GLN A 481 14.94 2.37 -13.95
N THR A 482 15.50 1.35 -14.59
CA THR A 482 16.20 0.24 -13.93
C THR A 482 17.64 0.65 -13.61
N TYR A 483 17.85 1.48 -12.59
CA TYR A 483 19.20 1.71 -12.08
C TYR A 483 19.67 0.47 -11.31
N SER A 484 20.62 -0.25 -11.88
CA SER A 484 21.54 -1.09 -11.10
C SER A 484 22.86 -0.35 -10.99
N LEU A 485 23.41 -0.23 -9.77
CA LEU A 485 24.70 0.42 -9.49
C LEU A 485 25.85 -0.13 -10.34
N TRP A 486 25.66 -1.34 -10.88
CA TRP A 486 26.61 -2.08 -11.69
C TRP A 486 25.81 -2.96 -12.67
N GLN A 487 26.16 -2.97 -13.96
CA GLN A 487 25.42 -3.72 -15.00
C GLN A 487 26.33 -4.65 -15.82
N SER A 488 27.54 -4.22 -16.16
CA SER A 488 28.49 -4.99 -16.96
C SER A 488 29.01 -6.23 -16.22
N PRO A 489 29.40 -7.34 -16.85
CA PRO A 489 29.99 -8.48 -16.15
C PRO A 489 31.26 -8.13 -15.37
N LYS A 490 31.52 -8.85 -14.27
CA LYS A 490 32.74 -8.76 -13.45
C LYS A 490 33.40 -10.12 -13.43
N ILE A 491 34.65 -10.16 -13.84
CA ILE A 491 35.42 -11.39 -13.96
C ILE A 491 36.72 -11.19 -13.19
N TRP A 492 37.02 -12.11 -12.28
CA TRP A 492 38.28 -12.10 -11.55
C TRP A 492 38.75 -13.52 -11.24
N MET A 493 40.05 -13.68 -11.01
CA MET A 493 40.63 -14.96 -10.59
C MET A 493 40.35 -15.19 -9.11
N GLN A 494 39.84 -16.36 -8.74
CA GLN A 494 39.48 -16.72 -7.37
C GLN A 494 40.53 -17.61 -6.72
N ASP A 495 40.90 -18.71 -7.36
CA ASP A 495 41.83 -19.71 -6.81
C ASP A 495 42.64 -20.41 -7.93
N MET A 496 43.75 -21.04 -7.56
CA MET A 496 44.53 -21.90 -8.45
C MET A 496 44.60 -23.32 -7.90
N SER A 497 44.02 -24.27 -8.63
CA SER A 497 44.07 -25.68 -8.25
C SER A 497 45.20 -26.41 -9.00
N MET A 498 46.04 -27.12 -8.26
CA MET A 498 47.12 -27.96 -8.83
C MET A 498 46.69 -29.43 -8.79
N GLY A 499 45.72 -29.81 -9.62
CA GLY A 499 45.22 -31.18 -9.72
C GLY A 499 45.60 -31.85 -11.05
N GLY A 500 46.41 -32.92 -11.03
CA GLY A 500 46.60 -33.79 -12.20
C GLY A 500 47.63 -33.34 -13.25
N GLY A 501 48.68 -32.61 -12.85
CA GLY A 501 49.85 -32.32 -13.69
C GLY A 501 49.74 -31.10 -14.61
N LEU A 502 48.53 -30.55 -14.82
CA LEU A 502 48.31 -29.19 -15.32
C LEU A 502 47.50 -28.42 -14.28
N GLY A 503 47.94 -27.21 -13.94
CA GLY A 503 47.18 -26.33 -13.04
C GLY A 503 45.91 -25.80 -13.72
N THR A 504 44.88 -25.50 -12.93
CA THR A 504 43.73 -24.70 -13.37
C THR A 504 43.65 -23.41 -12.58
N ILE A 505 43.18 -22.35 -13.22
CA ILE A 505 42.84 -21.09 -12.59
C ILE A 505 41.31 -20.98 -12.60
N ASP A 506 40.71 -20.88 -11.43
CA ASP A 506 39.27 -20.71 -11.29
C ASP A 506 38.92 -19.24 -11.46
N MET A 507 38.18 -18.91 -12.51
CA MET A 507 37.65 -17.57 -12.73
C MET A 507 36.23 -17.46 -12.21
N ALA A 508 36.03 -16.54 -11.27
CA ALA A 508 34.71 -16.14 -10.80
C ALA A 508 34.14 -15.11 -11.76
N VAL A 509 32.95 -15.41 -12.28
CA VAL A 509 32.23 -14.60 -13.24
C VAL A 509 30.90 -14.20 -12.63
N LYS A 510 30.71 -12.91 -12.41
CA LYS A 510 29.47 -12.34 -11.90
C LYS A 510 28.77 -11.53 -12.99
N PHE A 511 27.49 -11.78 -13.21
CA PHE A 511 26.68 -11.08 -14.18
C PHE A 511 25.24 -10.95 -13.69
N PHE A 512 24.53 -9.94 -14.18
CA PHE A 512 23.12 -9.72 -13.88
C PHE A 512 22.22 -10.41 -14.90
N VAL A 513 21.09 -10.89 -14.42
CA VAL A 513 19.97 -11.40 -15.21
C VAL A 513 18.82 -10.42 -15.10
N ASP A 514 18.14 -10.20 -16.23
CA ASP A 514 16.92 -9.40 -16.28
C ASP A 514 15.72 -10.16 -15.67
N ASN A 515 14.83 -9.39 -15.04
CA ASN A 515 13.56 -9.84 -14.46
C ASN A 515 13.49 -11.29 -13.94
N VAL A 516 14.06 -11.57 -12.76
CA VAL A 516 14.06 -12.91 -12.16
C VAL A 516 12.70 -13.41 -11.68
N LYS A 517 11.62 -12.63 -11.82
CA LYS A 517 10.27 -13.10 -11.51
C LYS A 517 9.73 -14.05 -12.56
N LEU A 518 10.17 -13.87 -13.81
CA LEU A 518 9.69 -14.62 -14.96
C LEU A 518 10.11 -16.10 -14.90
N GLU A 519 9.41 -16.89 -15.68
CA GLU A 519 9.55 -18.33 -15.82
C GLU A 519 9.41 -19.04 -14.48
N GLN A 520 8.44 -18.62 -13.67
CA GLN A 520 8.26 -19.09 -12.28
C GLN A 520 9.54 -18.93 -11.45
N CYS A 521 10.25 -17.83 -11.65
CA CYS A 521 11.57 -17.53 -11.09
C CYS A 521 12.71 -18.51 -11.45
N GLN A 522 12.53 -19.34 -12.47
CA GLN A 522 13.57 -20.24 -12.97
C GLN A 522 14.47 -19.60 -14.04
N ARG A 523 14.07 -18.45 -14.58
CA ARG A 523 14.81 -17.69 -15.61
C ARG A 523 16.30 -17.54 -15.30
N GLY A 524 16.63 -17.17 -14.06
CA GLY A 524 18.02 -17.03 -13.64
C GLY A 524 18.82 -18.33 -13.65
N ASN A 525 18.21 -19.46 -13.29
CA ASN A 525 18.86 -20.77 -13.35
C ASN A 525 19.10 -21.23 -14.80
N ARG A 526 18.14 -20.97 -15.68
CA ARG A 526 18.23 -21.25 -17.11
C ARG A 526 19.36 -20.45 -17.75
N ILE A 527 19.33 -19.12 -17.59
CA ILE A 527 20.36 -18.22 -18.15
C ILE A 527 21.73 -18.55 -17.57
N ARG A 528 21.83 -18.85 -16.28
CA ARG A 528 23.09 -19.29 -15.67
C ARG A 528 23.66 -20.53 -16.35
N SER A 529 22.81 -21.49 -16.69
CA SER A 529 23.22 -22.73 -17.35
C SER A 529 23.61 -22.49 -18.81
N GLU A 530 22.85 -21.66 -19.55
CA GLU A 530 23.15 -21.28 -20.93
C GLU A 530 24.47 -20.51 -21.04
N VAL A 531 24.66 -19.48 -20.22
CA VAL A 531 25.88 -18.67 -20.18
C VAL A 531 27.08 -19.54 -19.79
N HIS A 532 26.96 -20.40 -18.79
CA HIS A 532 28.03 -21.31 -18.39
C HIS A 532 28.41 -22.27 -19.54
N GLY A 533 27.43 -22.89 -20.18
CA GLY A 533 27.65 -23.81 -21.30
C GLY A 533 28.35 -23.13 -22.48
N GLU A 534 27.92 -21.90 -22.81
CA GLU A 534 28.49 -21.13 -23.92
C GLU A 534 29.91 -20.64 -23.63
N ILE A 535 30.20 -20.21 -22.40
CA ILE A 535 31.55 -19.87 -21.95
C ILE A 535 32.48 -21.09 -22.10
N VAL A 536 32.06 -22.25 -21.57
CA VAL A 536 32.85 -23.48 -21.65
C VAL A 536 33.11 -23.88 -23.10
N ARG A 537 32.09 -23.77 -23.96
CA ARG A 537 32.20 -24.05 -25.40
C ARG A 537 33.25 -23.18 -26.08
N ARG A 538 33.20 -21.85 -25.86
CA ARG A 538 34.12 -20.88 -26.47
C ARG A 538 35.55 -21.01 -25.93
N LEU A 539 35.71 -21.23 -24.64
CA LEU A 539 37.02 -21.47 -24.04
C LEU A 539 37.64 -22.77 -24.56
N ARG A 540 36.84 -23.82 -24.81
CA ARG A 540 37.33 -25.06 -25.45
C ARG A 540 37.78 -24.81 -26.88
N GLN A 541 37.04 -24.03 -27.67
CA GLN A 541 37.44 -23.65 -29.03
C GLN A 541 38.75 -22.84 -29.07
N ALA A 542 38.99 -22.03 -28.05
CA ALA A 542 40.22 -21.27 -27.88
C ALA A 542 41.34 -22.07 -27.15
N TYR A 543 41.15 -23.37 -26.91
CA TYR A 543 42.09 -24.27 -26.21
C TYR A 543 42.40 -23.92 -24.74
N PHE A 544 41.59 -23.05 -24.13
CA PHE A 544 41.69 -22.63 -22.73
C PHE A 544 40.96 -23.54 -21.75
N TYR A 545 40.08 -24.41 -22.25
CA TYR A 545 39.29 -25.38 -21.48
C TYR A 545 39.48 -26.79 -22.05
N ARG A 546 39.49 -27.83 -21.19
CA ARG A 546 39.73 -29.22 -21.61
C ARG A 546 38.47 -29.96 -22.08
#